data_AF-A0A965UU88-F1
#
_entry.id   AF-A0A965UU88-F1
#
_cell.length_a   1.000
_cell.length_b   1.000
_cell.length_c   1.000
_cell.angle_alpha   90.00
_cell.angle_beta   90.00
_cell.angle_gamma   90.00
#
_symmetry.space_group_name_H-M   'P 1'
#
loop_
_entity.id
_entity.type
_entity.pdbx_description
1 polymer ?
#
loop_
_entity_poly.entity_id
_entity_poly.type
_entity_poly.pdbx_seq_one_letter_code
_entity_poly.pdbx_strand_id
1 'polypeptide(L)'
;MKTEILLTALEFANQGISVVPVATDGTKRPGIASWKQYQETRPTTAELMTWFADAQGVGVICGKVSGNLEMLELEGRAVADKMHLDLKEMASNAGLGEVWDRINNGYVEMTPSGGIHWLYRIDGEVPGNTKLARKPGENDRIDVLAETRGEGGFVIVAPSSGTCHPSGGPWKMLVGSAKTIPTLTVAERQGLHQLFATFDCVPKVEFVTEELAPKGGTLTPGDDYNAKVTWEQVLEPLGWKKVYTNKAGVTSWRRPGKSEGISATTNHAGNDKFFVFSSSTQFEPERSYSKFAIFTLVEHQGDFTASARALRSQGYGEAR
;
A
#
# COMPACT_ATOMS: atom_id res chain seq x y z
N MET A 1 -4.26 12.43 -40.38
CA MET A 1 -5.03 12.49 -39.12
C MET A 1 -4.04 12.34 -37.98
N LYS A 2 -4.13 13.13 -36.90
CA LYS A 2 -3.29 12.93 -35.71
C LYS A 2 -3.72 11.64 -35.02
N THR A 3 -2.78 10.79 -34.66
CA THR A 3 -3.06 9.54 -33.94
C THR A 3 -3.62 9.84 -32.55
N GLU A 4 -4.48 8.96 -32.03
CA GLU A 4 -5.03 9.08 -30.66
C GLU A 4 -3.91 9.12 -29.60
N ILE A 5 -2.81 8.40 -29.88
CA ILE A 5 -1.58 8.40 -29.09
C ILE A 5 -0.95 9.80 -28.99
N LEU A 6 -0.78 10.52 -30.11
CA LEU A 6 -0.27 11.89 -30.09
C LEU A 6 -1.21 12.85 -29.34
N LEU A 7 -2.52 12.74 -29.55
CA LEU A 7 -3.49 13.59 -28.85
C LEU A 7 -3.44 13.39 -27.33
N THR A 8 -3.32 12.13 -26.90
CA THR A 8 -3.18 11.78 -25.48
C THR A 8 -1.88 12.31 -24.90
N ALA A 9 -0.75 12.14 -25.60
CA ALA A 9 0.53 12.66 -25.15
C ALA A 9 0.51 14.18 -24.97
N LEU A 10 -0.12 14.91 -25.91
CA LEU A 10 -0.30 16.36 -25.81
C LEU A 10 -1.24 16.74 -24.66
N GLU A 11 -2.28 15.95 -24.38
CA GLU A 11 -3.17 16.18 -23.24
C GLU A 11 -2.41 16.10 -21.91
N PHE A 12 -1.63 15.04 -21.69
CA PHE A 12 -0.77 14.90 -20.52
C PHE A 12 0.24 16.06 -20.41
N ALA A 13 0.92 16.39 -21.51
CA ALA A 13 1.88 17.51 -21.53
C ALA A 13 1.22 18.85 -21.15
N ASN A 14 0.00 19.09 -21.64
CA ASN A 14 -0.79 20.27 -21.30
C ASN A 14 -1.23 20.30 -19.82
N GLN A 15 -1.31 19.14 -19.16
CA GLN A 15 -1.55 19.04 -17.71
C GLN A 15 -0.26 19.13 -16.88
N GLY A 16 0.85 19.53 -17.49
CA GLY A 16 2.11 19.70 -16.77
C GLY A 16 2.88 18.40 -16.54
N ILE A 17 2.57 17.33 -17.26
CA ILE A 17 3.19 16.02 -17.08
C ILE A 17 4.30 15.82 -18.13
N SER A 18 5.41 15.22 -17.71
CA SER A 18 6.52 14.83 -18.59
C SER A 18 6.17 13.52 -19.29
N VAL A 19 6.18 13.54 -20.63
CA VAL A 19 5.63 12.47 -21.48
C VAL A 19 6.67 11.98 -22.48
N VAL A 20 6.83 10.67 -22.61
CA VAL A 20 7.77 10.04 -23.54
C VAL A 20 7.09 8.87 -24.24
N PRO A 21 7.49 8.51 -25.48
CA PRO A 21 6.93 7.32 -26.13
C PRO A 21 7.34 6.05 -25.39
N VAL A 22 6.63 4.95 -25.65
CA VAL A 22 6.91 3.63 -25.09
C VAL A 22 7.65 2.77 -26.12
N ALA A 23 8.59 1.95 -25.67
CA ALA A 23 9.27 0.98 -26.51
C ALA A 23 8.30 -0.10 -27.02
N THR A 24 8.41 -0.43 -28.31
CA THR A 24 7.55 -1.39 -29.03
C THR A 24 8.16 -2.79 -29.13
N ASP A 25 8.97 -3.17 -28.14
CA ASP A 25 9.68 -4.45 -28.06
C ASP A 25 9.19 -5.30 -26.85
N GLY A 26 8.10 -4.87 -26.21
CA GLY A 26 7.55 -5.50 -25.02
C GLY A 26 8.35 -5.28 -23.73
N THR A 27 9.46 -4.54 -23.74
CA THR A 27 10.30 -4.32 -22.55
C THR A 27 9.64 -3.41 -21.50
N LYS A 28 8.56 -2.72 -21.87
CA LYS A 28 7.84 -1.74 -21.03
C LYS A 28 8.72 -0.58 -20.56
N ARG A 29 9.63 -0.11 -21.41
CA ARG A 29 10.55 1.00 -21.13
C ARG A 29 10.22 2.23 -21.98
N PRO A 30 10.77 3.41 -21.66
CA PRO A 30 10.74 4.55 -22.56
C PRO A 30 11.32 4.19 -23.94
N GLY A 31 10.62 4.55 -25.01
CA GLY A 31 10.99 4.29 -26.41
C GLY A 31 12.01 5.30 -26.97
N ILE A 32 12.85 5.87 -26.12
CA ILE A 32 13.88 6.86 -26.47
C ILE A 32 15.23 6.46 -25.87
N ALA A 33 16.32 6.81 -26.56
CA ALA A 33 17.67 6.39 -26.18
C ALA A 33 18.10 6.89 -24.79
N SER A 34 17.67 8.10 -24.40
CA SER A 34 17.91 8.66 -23.07
C SER A 34 16.66 9.38 -22.59
N TRP A 35 16.15 8.97 -21.43
CA TRP A 35 14.97 9.59 -20.80
C TRP A 35 15.28 10.26 -19.46
N LYS A 36 16.51 10.08 -18.94
CA LYS A 36 16.90 10.56 -17.61
C LYS A 36 16.73 12.08 -17.48
N GLN A 37 17.08 12.83 -18.53
CA GLN A 37 16.88 14.29 -18.54
C GLN A 37 15.41 14.70 -18.38
N TYR A 38 14.48 13.86 -18.84
CA TYR A 38 13.04 14.13 -18.75
C TYR A 38 12.42 13.81 -17.38
N GLN A 39 13.24 13.30 -16.45
CA GLN A 39 12.93 13.25 -15.02
C GLN A 39 13.14 14.62 -14.34
N GLU A 40 13.86 15.56 -14.98
CA GLU A 40 14.15 16.89 -14.44
C GLU A 40 13.51 18.01 -15.28
N THR A 41 13.47 17.85 -16.61
CA THR A 41 12.96 18.87 -17.54
C THR A 41 11.93 18.26 -18.48
N ARG A 42 10.74 18.87 -18.63
CA ARG A 42 9.70 18.35 -19.53
C ARG A 42 10.11 18.49 -21.01
N PRO A 43 9.77 17.51 -21.87
CA PRO A 43 9.95 17.64 -23.31
C PRO A 43 9.24 18.85 -23.91
N THR A 44 9.84 19.42 -24.94
CA THR A 44 9.25 20.50 -25.74
C THR A 44 8.14 19.97 -26.65
N THR A 45 7.23 20.85 -27.07
CA THR A 45 6.19 20.48 -28.04
C THR A 45 6.78 19.96 -29.35
N ALA A 46 7.92 20.49 -29.81
CA ALA A 46 8.57 20.02 -31.03
C ALA A 46 9.03 18.56 -30.89
N GLU A 47 9.68 18.22 -29.77
CA GLU A 47 10.09 16.85 -29.46
C GLU A 47 8.88 15.90 -29.39
N LEU A 48 7.81 16.30 -28.70
CA LEU A 48 6.58 15.50 -28.63
C LEU A 48 5.99 15.25 -30.02
N MET A 49 5.91 16.27 -30.87
CA MET A 49 5.40 16.14 -32.23
C MET A 49 6.26 15.20 -33.08
N THR A 50 7.59 15.21 -32.90
CA THR A 50 8.50 14.29 -33.58
C THR A 50 8.38 12.86 -33.07
N TRP A 51 8.45 12.64 -31.75
CA TRP A 51 8.43 11.29 -31.19
C TRP A 51 7.11 10.57 -31.39
N PHE A 52 6.00 11.30 -31.23
CA PHE A 52 4.65 10.73 -31.30
C PHE A 52 4.05 10.74 -32.72
N ALA A 53 4.84 11.07 -33.75
CA ALA A 53 4.41 10.92 -35.14
C ALA A 53 4.02 9.46 -35.46
N ASP A 54 4.85 8.51 -35.00
CA ASP A 54 4.70 7.07 -35.28
C ASP A 54 4.69 6.20 -34.00
N ALA A 55 4.61 6.81 -32.81
CA ALA A 55 4.59 6.08 -31.55
C ALA A 55 3.28 5.26 -31.37
N GLN A 56 3.40 4.09 -30.73
CA GLN A 56 2.28 3.20 -30.43
C GLN A 56 1.81 3.28 -28.97
N GLY A 57 2.57 3.97 -28.12
CA GLY A 57 2.29 4.05 -26.69
C GLY A 57 2.75 5.37 -26.10
N VAL A 58 2.06 5.77 -25.04
CA VAL A 58 2.32 6.94 -24.21
C VAL A 58 2.81 6.48 -22.85
N GLY A 59 3.95 7.00 -22.44
CA GLY A 59 4.48 6.84 -21.10
C GLY A 59 4.60 8.19 -20.40
N VAL A 60 4.35 8.21 -19.10
CA VAL A 60 4.50 9.39 -18.25
C VAL A 60 5.61 9.15 -17.24
N ILE A 61 6.36 10.20 -16.94
CA ILE A 61 7.37 10.20 -15.89
C ILE A 61 6.74 10.81 -14.65
N CYS A 62 6.74 10.08 -13.54
CA CYS A 62 6.22 10.51 -12.26
C CYS A 62 7.24 11.37 -11.51
N GLY A 63 6.81 12.07 -10.46
CA GLY A 63 7.66 12.92 -9.65
C GLY A 63 7.44 14.43 -9.83
N LYS A 64 8.41 15.20 -9.33
CA LYS A 64 8.41 16.66 -9.28
C LYS A 64 8.30 17.30 -10.66
N VAL A 65 8.99 16.75 -11.67
CA VAL A 65 8.94 17.23 -13.06
C VAL A 65 7.52 17.23 -13.65
N SER A 66 6.67 16.35 -13.13
CA SER A 66 5.29 16.17 -13.55
C SER A 66 4.30 16.72 -12.53
N GLY A 67 4.70 17.67 -11.67
CA GLY A 67 3.83 18.30 -10.67
C GLY A 67 3.45 17.39 -9.51
N ASN A 68 4.43 16.68 -8.94
CA ASN A 68 4.27 15.71 -7.85
C ASN A 68 3.30 14.57 -8.21
N LEU A 69 3.34 14.12 -9.47
CA LEU A 69 2.53 13.01 -9.94
C LEU A 69 3.04 11.70 -9.32
N GLU A 70 2.13 10.90 -8.79
CA GLU A 70 2.39 9.54 -8.37
C GLU A 70 1.32 8.62 -8.96
N MET A 71 1.74 7.42 -9.34
CA MET A 71 0.84 6.34 -9.70
C MET A 71 0.75 5.34 -8.55
N LEU A 72 -0.46 4.92 -8.20
CA LEU A 72 -0.72 3.77 -7.35
C LEU A 72 -1.25 2.62 -8.22
N GLU A 73 -0.68 1.44 -8.08
CA GLU A 73 -1.06 0.24 -8.83
C GLU A 73 -1.60 -0.82 -7.88
N LEU A 74 -2.71 -1.44 -8.29
CA LEU A 74 -3.17 -2.72 -7.76
C LEU A 74 -3.04 -3.77 -8.88
N GLU A 75 -2.16 -4.74 -8.66
CA GLU A 75 -1.82 -5.76 -9.64
C GLU A 75 -3.05 -6.61 -10.03
N GLY A 76 -3.09 -7.09 -11.28
CA GLY A 76 -4.23 -7.85 -11.80
C GLY A 76 -4.58 -9.09 -10.96
N ARG A 77 -3.58 -9.73 -10.36
CA ARG A 77 -3.77 -10.84 -9.41
C ARG A 77 -4.52 -10.39 -8.14
N ALA A 78 -4.20 -9.22 -7.60
CA ALA A 78 -4.88 -8.67 -6.43
C ALA A 78 -6.31 -8.22 -6.77
N VAL A 79 -6.52 -7.70 -7.98
CA VAL A 79 -7.87 -7.41 -8.51
C VAL A 79 -8.69 -8.70 -8.65
N ALA A 80 -8.10 -9.77 -9.19
CA ALA A 80 -8.74 -11.08 -9.31
C ALA A 80 -9.16 -11.65 -7.95
N ASP A 81 -8.30 -11.49 -6.93
CA ASP A 81 -8.54 -11.86 -5.53
C ASP A 81 -9.55 -10.92 -4.82
N LYS A 82 -10.15 -9.95 -5.54
CA LYS A 82 -11.14 -8.99 -5.04
C LYS A 82 -10.64 -8.00 -3.99
N MET A 83 -9.32 -7.80 -3.91
CA MET A 83 -8.70 -6.86 -2.95
C MET A 83 -9.22 -5.42 -3.09
N HIS A 84 -9.59 -4.98 -4.30
CA HIS A 84 -10.19 -3.66 -4.52
C HIS A 84 -11.56 -3.47 -3.83
N LEU A 85 -12.32 -4.55 -3.61
CA LEU A 85 -13.58 -4.49 -2.87
C LEU A 85 -13.32 -4.36 -1.38
N ASP A 86 -12.37 -5.16 -0.86
CA ASP A 86 -11.93 -5.09 0.53
C ASP A 86 -11.36 -3.70 0.85
N LEU A 87 -10.53 -3.14 -0.05
CA LEU A 87 -9.99 -1.78 0.09
C LEU A 87 -11.07 -0.69 0.11
N LYS A 88 -12.12 -0.81 -0.71
CA LYS A 88 -13.26 0.13 -0.68
C LYS A 88 -13.98 0.10 0.66
N GLU A 89 -14.27 -1.11 1.18
CA GLU A 89 -14.91 -1.28 2.48
C GLU A 89 -14.03 -0.74 3.61
N MET A 90 -12.74 -1.07 3.58
CA MET A 90 -11.75 -0.55 4.51
C MET A 90 -11.68 0.97 4.48
N ALA A 91 -11.67 1.60 3.30
CA ALA A 91 -11.64 3.05 3.18
C ALA A 91 -12.87 3.70 3.82
N SER A 92 -14.07 3.15 3.56
CA SER A 92 -15.31 3.61 4.20
C SER A 92 -15.22 3.54 5.72
N ASN A 93 -14.85 2.37 6.27
CA ASN A 93 -14.74 2.16 7.72
C ASN A 93 -13.60 2.97 8.34
N ALA A 94 -12.55 3.25 7.55
CA ALA A 94 -11.42 4.07 7.94
C ALA A 94 -11.74 5.57 7.99
N GLY A 95 -12.91 6.02 7.52
CA GLY A 95 -13.18 7.45 7.33
C GLY A 95 -12.41 8.04 6.14
N LEU A 96 -11.92 7.21 5.23
CA LEU A 96 -11.20 7.57 4.00
C LEU A 96 -12.09 7.40 2.76
N GLY A 97 -13.41 7.26 2.93
CA GLY A 97 -14.36 7.05 1.84
C GLY A 97 -14.30 8.14 0.78
N GLU A 98 -14.24 9.41 1.20
CA GLU A 98 -14.13 10.54 0.26
C GLU A 98 -12.82 10.52 -0.54
N VAL A 99 -11.70 10.13 0.10
CA VAL A 99 -10.40 9.99 -0.57
C VAL A 99 -10.47 8.87 -1.61
N TRP A 100 -11.04 7.73 -1.23
CA TRP A 100 -11.25 6.59 -2.12
C TRP A 100 -12.13 6.95 -3.32
N ASP A 101 -13.23 7.65 -3.10
CA ASP A 101 -14.12 8.09 -4.17
C ASP A 101 -13.44 9.13 -5.06
N ARG A 102 -12.63 10.04 -4.49
CA ARG A 102 -11.89 11.05 -5.25
C ARG A 102 -10.90 10.43 -6.23
N ILE A 103 -10.14 9.41 -5.82
CA ILE A 103 -9.22 8.72 -6.74
C ILE A 103 -9.98 7.88 -7.78
N ASN A 104 -11.11 7.26 -7.41
CA ASN A 104 -11.88 6.41 -8.33
C ASN A 104 -12.74 7.19 -9.33
N ASN A 105 -13.08 8.44 -9.02
CA ASN A 105 -13.76 9.36 -9.93
C ASN A 105 -12.76 10.29 -10.69
N GLY A 106 -11.47 10.17 -10.39
CA GLY A 106 -10.39 10.98 -10.92
C GLY A 106 -9.80 10.40 -12.21
N TYR A 107 -8.58 9.87 -12.15
CA TYR A 107 -7.94 9.13 -13.24
C TYR A 107 -7.85 7.66 -12.84
N VAL A 108 -8.49 6.78 -13.61
CA VAL A 108 -8.43 5.34 -13.42
C VAL A 108 -8.30 4.65 -14.76
N GLU A 109 -7.34 3.73 -14.86
CA GLU A 109 -7.20 2.86 -16.02
C GLU A 109 -6.97 1.41 -15.60
N MET A 110 -7.25 0.51 -16.54
CA MET A 110 -6.97 -0.91 -16.42
C MET A 110 -5.71 -1.26 -17.20
N THR A 111 -4.83 -2.06 -16.60
CA THR A 111 -3.61 -2.55 -17.23
C THR A 111 -3.87 -3.80 -18.09
N PRO A 112 -2.94 -4.20 -18.97
CA PRO A 112 -3.09 -5.41 -19.79
C PRO A 112 -3.27 -6.71 -19.01
N SER A 113 -2.81 -6.77 -17.74
CA SER A 113 -2.97 -7.91 -16.85
C SER A 113 -4.26 -7.87 -16.01
N GLY A 114 -5.11 -6.86 -16.22
CA GLY A 114 -6.32 -6.63 -15.43
C GLY A 114 -6.08 -5.92 -14.09
N GLY A 115 -4.90 -5.34 -13.89
CA GLY A 115 -4.61 -4.46 -12.77
C GLY A 115 -5.27 -3.09 -12.92
N ILE A 116 -5.19 -2.27 -11.88
CA ILE A 116 -5.74 -0.91 -11.86
C ILE A 116 -4.62 0.08 -11.57
N HIS A 117 -4.51 1.13 -12.37
CA HIS A 117 -3.71 2.30 -12.04
C HIS A 117 -4.61 3.46 -11.62
N TRP A 118 -4.23 4.12 -10.53
CA TRP A 118 -4.71 5.46 -10.18
C TRP A 118 -3.56 6.45 -10.35
N LEU A 119 -3.81 7.56 -11.04
CA LEU A 119 -2.89 8.70 -11.03
C LEU A 119 -3.46 9.76 -10.09
N TYR A 120 -2.61 10.30 -9.22
CA TYR A 120 -2.93 11.46 -8.40
C TYR A 120 -1.69 12.34 -8.20
N ARG A 121 -1.92 13.58 -7.78
CA ARG A 121 -0.87 14.51 -7.35
C ARG A 121 -0.76 14.51 -5.84
N ILE A 122 0.41 14.86 -5.34
CA ILE A 122 0.66 15.03 -3.91
C ILE A 122 0.83 16.52 -3.62
N ASP A 123 -0.02 17.05 -2.76
CA ASP A 123 0.18 18.36 -2.12
C ASP A 123 1.24 18.21 -1.01
N GLY A 124 2.51 18.21 -1.45
CA GLY A 124 3.67 17.92 -0.63
C GLY A 124 4.80 17.28 -1.45
N GLU A 125 5.80 16.72 -0.77
CA GLU A 125 6.89 16.01 -1.44
C GLU A 125 6.44 14.64 -1.96
N VAL A 126 6.73 14.37 -3.22
CA VAL A 126 6.52 13.06 -3.85
C VAL A 126 7.69 12.11 -3.49
N PRO A 127 7.41 10.96 -2.85
CA PRO A 127 8.44 9.96 -2.55
C PRO A 127 8.90 9.21 -3.81
N GLY A 128 9.95 8.39 -3.68
CA GLY A 128 10.31 7.41 -4.70
C GLY A 128 9.35 6.21 -4.76
N ASN A 129 9.65 5.28 -5.65
CA ASN A 129 8.84 4.06 -5.84
C ASN A 129 8.78 3.21 -4.56
N THR A 130 7.58 2.81 -4.16
CA THR A 130 7.36 2.03 -2.93
C THR A 130 6.50 0.80 -3.21
N LYS A 131 6.94 -0.38 -2.74
CA LYS A 131 6.10 -1.59 -2.70
C LYS A 131 5.22 -1.52 -1.45
N LEU A 132 3.91 -1.52 -1.64
CA LEU A 132 2.95 -1.37 -0.54
C LEU A 132 2.48 -2.71 -0.01
N ALA A 133 2.23 -3.67 -0.90
CA ALA A 133 1.75 -5.00 -0.52
C ALA A 133 2.40 -6.07 -1.39
N ARG A 134 2.82 -7.16 -0.74
CA ARG A 134 3.45 -8.32 -1.36
C ARG A 134 2.92 -9.61 -0.75
N LYS A 135 3.05 -10.71 -1.47
CA LYS A 135 2.81 -12.05 -0.92
C LYS A 135 3.91 -13.02 -1.37
N PRO A 136 4.21 -14.07 -0.58
CA PRO A 136 4.98 -15.19 -1.08
C PRO A 136 4.34 -15.75 -2.36
N GLY A 137 5.14 -15.90 -3.40
CA GLY A 137 4.79 -16.54 -4.67
C GLY A 137 5.46 -17.90 -4.81
N GLU A 138 5.34 -18.49 -6.00
CA GLU A 138 5.96 -19.77 -6.32
C GLU A 138 7.49 -19.67 -6.40
N ASN A 139 8.20 -20.74 -6.03
CA ASN A 139 9.67 -20.83 -6.10
C ASN A 139 10.39 -19.69 -5.34
N ASP A 140 9.91 -19.39 -4.13
CA ASP A 140 10.46 -18.33 -3.26
C ASP A 140 10.45 -16.92 -3.88
N ARG A 141 9.73 -16.70 -4.99
CA ARG A 141 9.54 -15.37 -5.55
C ARG A 141 8.61 -14.56 -4.66
N ILE A 142 8.80 -13.25 -4.64
CA ILE A 142 7.87 -12.34 -3.97
C ILE A 142 6.98 -11.71 -5.03
N ASP A 143 5.69 -12.03 -4.97
CA ASP A 143 4.68 -11.40 -5.81
C ASP A 143 4.33 -10.03 -5.22
N VAL A 144 4.40 -8.96 -6.02
CA VAL A 144 3.88 -7.65 -5.65
C VAL A 144 2.37 -7.66 -5.90
N LEU A 145 1.61 -7.09 -4.96
CA LEU A 145 0.15 -6.92 -5.03
C LEU A 145 -0.22 -5.46 -5.27
N ALA A 146 0.52 -4.54 -4.67
CA ALA A 146 0.36 -3.12 -4.88
C ALA A 146 1.68 -2.38 -4.74
N GLU A 147 1.90 -1.38 -5.59
CA GLU A 147 3.08 -0.53 -5.56
C GLU A 147 2.78 0.88 -6.04
N THR A 148 3.74 1.78 -5.84
CA THR A 148 3.69 3.14 -6.33
C THR A 148 4.83 3.43 -7.28
N ARG A 149 4.57 4.31 -8.25
CA ARG A 149 5.60 4.96 -9.08
C ARG A 149 5.59 6.45 -8.77
N GLY A 150 6.64 6.90 -8.07
CA GLY A 150 6.80 8.27 -7.60
C GLY A 150 7.94 8.98 -8.32
N GLU A 151 8.81 9.68 -7.59
CA GLU A 151 9.97 10.39 -8.13
C GLU A 151 10.84 9.48 -9.01
N GLY A 152 11.07 9.90 -10.26
CA GLY A 152 11.84 9.14 -11.26
C GLY A 152 11.13 7.88 -11.77
N GLY A 153 9.88 7.65 -11.38
CA GLY A 153 9.05 6.54 -11.85
C GLY A 153 8.61 6.73 -13.30
N PHE A 154 8.41 5.62 -14.01
CA PHE A 154 7.87 5.60 -15.37
C PHE A 154 6.62 4.72 -15.40
N VAL A 155 5.57 5.20 -16.07
CA VAL A 155 4.27 4.51 -16.16
C VAL A 155 3.79 4.55 -17.60
N ILE A 156 3.35 3.41 -18.13
CA ILE A 156 2.64 3.33 -19.41
C ILE A 156 1.17 3.59 -19.15
N VAL A 157 0.57 4.47 -19.96
CA VAL A 157 -0.82 4.90 -19.81
C VAL A 157 -1.66 4.58 -21.03
N ALA A 158 -2.98 4.53 -20.85
CA ALA A 158 -3.94 4.40 -21.93
C ALA A 158 -3.80 5.58 -22.93
N PRO A 159 -4.05 5.35 -24.23
CA PRO A 159 -4.57 4.11 -24.84
C PRO A 159 -3.46 3.19 -25.39
N SER A 160 -2.27 3.15 -24.77
CA SER A 160 -1.17 2.28 -25.22
C SER A 160 -1.60 0.82 -25.37
N SER A 161 -1.10 0.12 -26.39
CA SER A 161 -1.49 -1.28 -26.64
C SER A 161 -0.47 -2.02 -27.51
N GLY A 162 -0.79 -3.27 -27.87
CA GLY A 162 -0.01 -4.07 -28.82
C GLY A 162 1.40 -4.34 -28.29
N THR A 163 2.40 -3.98 -29.09
CA THR A 163 3.81 -4.28 -28.80
C THR A 163 4.40 -3.52 -27.60
N CYS A 164 3.64 -2.58 -27.00
CA CYS A 164 4.01 -1.93 -25.74
C CYS A 164 3.96 -2.91 -24.54
N HIS A 165 3.26 -4.04 -24.65
CA HIS A 165 3.15 -5.06 -23.62
C HIS A 165 3.43 -6.46 -24.19
N PRO A 166 4.15 -7.35 -23.48
CA PRO A 166 4.42 -8.71 -23.97
C PRO A 166 3.17 -9.54 -24.33
N SER A 167 2.04 -9.30 -23.65
CA SER A 167 0.77 -10.00 -23.96
C SER A 167 0.01 -9.41 -25.15
N GLY A 168 0.42 -8.27 -25.70
CA GLY A 168 -0.35 -7.53 -26.71
C GLY A 168 -1.57 -6.76 -26.15
N GLY A 169 -1.91 -6.95 -24.88
CA GLY A 169 -3.09 -6.34 -24.27
C GLY A 169 -2.99 -4.81 -24.13
N PRO A 170 -4.12 -4.10 -24.10
CA PRO A 170 -4.16 -2.65 -24.00
C PRO A 170 -4.21 -2.14 -22.55
N TRP A 171 -3.67 -0.94 -22.34
CA TRP A 171 -4.08 -0.06 -21.25
C TRP A 171 -5.39 0.63 -21.65
N LYS A 172 -6.41 0.57 -20.79
CA LYS A 172 -7.74 1.10 -21.08
C LYS A 172 -8.17 2.10 -20.03
N MET A 173 -8.51 3.31 -20.46
CA MET A 173 -9.15 4.30 -19.59
C MET A 173 -10.47 3.73 -19.05
N LEU A 174 -10.64 3.73 -17.74
CA LEU A 174 -11.89 3.33 -17.08
C LEU A 174 -12.69 4.57 -16.68
N VAL A 175 -12.03 5.56 -16.08
CA VAL A 175 -12.65 6.78 -15.57
C VAL A 175 -11.72 7.96 -15.80
N GLY A 176 -12.29 9.05 -16.31
CA GLY A 176 -11.62 10.34 -16.42
C GLY A 176 -10.60 10.45 -17.55
N SER A 177 -9.62 11.32 -17.34
CA SER A 177 -8.51 11.59 -18.26
C SER A 177 -7.38 12.32 -17.53
N ALA A 178 -6.31 12.72 -18.23
CA ALA A 178 -5.23 13.49 -17.62
C ALA A 178 -5.70 14.77 -16.92
N LYS A 179 -6.86 15.31 -17.33
CA LYS A 179 -7.48 16.53 -16.77
C LYS A 179 -8.18 16.32 -15.43
N THR A 180 -8.51 15.08 -15.09
CA THR A 180 -9.25 14.73 -13.86
C THR A 180 -8.37 14.11 -12.79
N ILE A 181 -7.04 14.14 -12.96
CA ILE A 181 -6.07 13.67 -11.95
C ILE A 181 -6.27 14.48 -10.66
N PRO A 182 -6.72 13.86 -9.55
CA PRO A 182 -6.98 14.57 -8.31
C PRO A 182 -5.68 14.90 -7.58
N THR A 183 -5.76 15.80 -6.62
CA THR A 183 -4.67 16.08 -5.66
C THR A 183 -5.05 15.51 -4.29
N LEU A 184 -4.10 14.82 -3.66
CA LEU A 184 -4.18 14.30 -2.30
C LEU A 184 -3.18 15.04 -1.42
N THR A 185 -3.58 15.34 -0.19
CA THR A 185 -2.64 15.74 0.86
C THR A 185 -1.73 14.57 1.23
N VAL A 186 -0.56 14.87 1.83
CA VAL A 186 0.34 13.83 2.36
C VAL A 186 -0.38 12.90 3.34
N ALA A 187 -1.27 13.43 4.19
CA ALA A 187 -2.01 12.65 5.17
C ALA A 187 -3.04 11.70 4.52
N GLU A 188 -3.80 12.18 3.53
CA GLU A 188 -4.74 11.35 2.76
C GLU A 188 -4.01 10.22 2.03
N ARG A 189 -2.89 10.54 1.36
CA ARG A 189 -2.02 9.54 0.70
C ARG A 189 -1.51 8.49 1.68
N GLN A 190 -0.99 8.90 2.83
CA GLN A 190 -0.50 7.97 3.86
C GLN A 190 -1.61 7.07 4.40
N GLY A 191 -2.79 7.64 4.67
CA GLY A 191 -3.96 6.90 5.11
C GLY A 191 -4.37 5.84 4.09
N LEU A 192 -4.44 6.22 2.80
CA LEU A 192 -4.72 5.30 1.69
C LEU A 192 -3.68 4.18 1.62
N HIS A 193 -2.39 4.51 1.61
CA HIS A 193 -1.30 3.53 1.51
C HIS A 193 -1.27 2.54 2.68
N GLN A 194 -1.64 2.99 3.88
CA GLN A 194 -1.76 2.10 5.04
C GLN A 194 -2.82 1.01 4.82
N LEU A 195 -3.93 1.30 4.12
CA LEU A 195 -4.93 0.29 3.77
C LEU A 195 -4.35 -0.78 2.84
N PHE A 196 -3.55 -0.38 1.84
CA PHE A 196 -2.89 -1.35 0.97
C PHE A 196 -1.86 -2.19 1.74
N ALA A 197 -1.10 -1.56 2.63
CA ALA A 197 -0.06 -2.23 3.41
C ALA A 197 -0.60 -3.33 4.35
N THR A 198 -1.89 -3.34 4.69
CA THR A 198 -2.45 -4.43 5.51
C THR A 198 -2.45 -5.79 4.81
N PHE A 199 -2.22 -5.81 3.49
CA PHE A 199 -2.15 -7.02 2.67
C PHE A 199 -0.70 -7.49 2.41
N ASP A 200 0.31 -6.86 3.03
CA ASP A 200 1.73 -7.20 2.82
C ASP A 200 2.21 -8.41 3.63
N CYS A 201 1.98 -9.63 3.14
CA CYS A 201 2.31 -10.87 3.84
C CYS A 201 3.81 -11.26 3.85
N VAL A 202 4.73 -10.36 3.51
CA VAL A 202 6.18 -10.64 3.56
C VAL A 202 6.75 -10.13 4.89
N PRO A 203 7.34 -11.02 5.72
CA PRO A 203 7.88 -10.63 7.02
C PRO A 203 8.89 -9.49 6.89
N LYS A 204 8.71 -8.44 7.70
CA LYS A 204 9.78 -7.47 7.96
C LYS A 204 10.69 -8.10 9.01
N VAL A 205 12.01 -7.91 8.89
CA VAL A 205 12.96 -8.43 9.89
C VAL A 205 12.64 -7.77 11.23
N GLU A 206 12.08 -8.53 12.16
CA GLU A 206 11.68 -8.04 13.47
C GLU A 206 12.90 -7.94 14.39
N PHE A 207 13.10 -6.79 15.05
CA PHE A 207 13.89 -6.72 16.27
C PHE A 207 13.02 -7.25 17.42
N VAL A 208 12.98 -8.56 17.58
CA VAL A 208 12.33 -9.20 18.72
C VAL A 208 13.15 -8.88 19.97
N THR A 209 12.59 -8.11 20.89
CA THR A 209 13.04 -8.17 22.29
C THR A 209 12.57 -9.48 22.89
N GLU A 210 13.52 -10.23 23.44
CA GLU A 210 13.40 -11.50 24.17
C GLU A 210 11.99 -11.78 24.76
N GLU A 211 11.20 -12.60 24.06
CA GLU A 211 10.23 -13.44 24.76
C GLU A 211 11.05 -14.48 25.53
N LEU A 212 10.87 -14.57 26.86
CA LEU A 212 11.50 -15.58 27.70
C LEU A 212 11.30 -16.96 27.06
N ALA A 213 12.39 -17.61 26.67
CA ALA A 213 12.35 -18.91 26.01
C ALA A 213 11.48 -19.90 26.82
N PRO A 214 10.66 -20.73 26.16
CA PRO A 214 9.79 -21.69 26.84
C PRO A 214 10.63 -22.62 27.70
N LYS A 215 10.51 -22.51 29.02
CA LYS A 215 11.06 -23.48 29.96
C LYS A 215 10.15 -24.71 29.96
N GLY A 216 10.47 -25.69 29.12
CA GLY A 216 10.09 -27.10 29.21
C GLY A 216 8.69 -27.47 29.69
N GLY A 217 7.87 -28.01 28.78
CA GLY A 217 6.84 -29.03 29.03
C GLY A 217 5.55 -28.62 29.75
N THR A 218 5.48 -27.48 30.42
CA THR A 218 4.28 -27.00 31.14
C THR A 218 3.79 -25.68 30.56
N LEU A 219 2.48 -25.57 30.31
CA LEU A 219 1.88 -24.37 29.73
C LEU A 219 2.07 -23.16 30.66
N THR A 220 2.83 -22.15 30.22
CA THR A 220 3.10 -20.97 31.03
C THR A 220 1.87 -20.06 31.09
N PRO A 221 1.69 -19.22 32.14
CA PRO A 221 0.58 -18.27 32.21
C PRO A 221 0.55 -17.31 31.02
N GLY A 222 1.71 -16.89 30.50
CA GLY A 222 1.82 -16.01 29.35
C GLY A 222 1.37 -16.69 28.06
N ASP A 223 1.78 -17.95 27.84
CA ASP A 223 1.35 -18.73 26.66
C ASP A 223 -0.15 -19.03 26.70
N ASP A 224 -0.66 -19.40 27.87
CA ASP A 224 -2.10 -19.65 28.06
C ASP A 224 -2.94 -18.39 27.85
N TYR A 225 -2.43 -17.23 28.33
CA TYR A 225 -3.05 -15.93 28.08
C TYR A 225 -3.05 -15.56 26.60
N ASN A 226 -1.91 -15.74 25.92
CA ASN A 226 -1.80 -15.53 24.47
C ASN A 226 -2.82 -16.39 23.70
N ALA A 227 -3.04 -17.63 24.12
CA ALA A 227 -3.96 -18.55 23.46
C ALA A 227 -5.45 -18.27 23.75
N LYS A 228 -5.80 -17.91 25.00
CA LYS A 228 -7.20 -17.79 25.44
C LYS A 228 -7.81 -16.40 25.25
N VAL A 229 -7.00 -15.36 25.26
CA VAL A 229 -7.49 -13.97 25.22
C VAL A 229 -7.62 -13.49 23.77
N THR A 230 -8.69 -12.75 23.47
CA THR A 230 -8.89 -12.16 22.14
C THR A 230 -8.24 -10.78 22.03
N TRP A 231 -8.01 -10.31 20.80
CA TRP A 231 -7.45 -8.97 20.60
C TRP A 231 -8.38 -7.85 21.04
N GLU A 232 -9.69 -8.04 20.89
CA GLU A 232 -10.73 -7.13 21.39
C GLU A 232 -10.59 -6.94 22.92
N GLN A 233 -10.44 -8.04 23.67
CA GLN A 233 -10.27 -8.01 25.13
C GLN A 233 -9.00 -7.27 25.57
N VAL A 234 -7.96 -7.24 24.74
CA VAL A 234 -6.70 -6.54 25.06
C VAL A 234 -6.74 -5.07 24.63
N LEU A 235 -7.27 -4.78 23.44
CA LEU A 235 -7.09 -3.47 22.79
C LEU A 235 -8.24 -2.50 23.06
N GLU A 236 -9.49 -2.97 23.14
CA GLU A 236 -10.66 -2.09 23.37
C GLU A 236 -10.60 -1.37 24.73
N PRO A 237 -10.19 -2.00 25.85
CA PRO A 237 -10.02 -1.30 27.13
C PRO A 237 -8.99 -0.17 27.07
N LEU A 238 -8.01 -0.28 26.16
CA LEU A 238 -6.99 0.74 25.92
C LEU A 238 -7.48 1.84 24.96
N GLY A 239 -8.75 1.80 24.56
CA GLY A 239 -9.40 2.78 23.69
C GLY A 239 -9.17 2.58 22.20
N TRP A 240 -8.57 1.46 21.78
CA TRP A 240 -8.43 1.13 20.37
C TRP A 240 -9.78 0.70 19.80
N LYS A 241 -10.02 1.07 18.54
CA LYS A 241 -11.25 0.73 17.85
C LYS A 241 -10.96 -0.22 16.70
N LYS A 242 -11.69 -1.33 16.66
CA LYS A 242 -11.70 -2.25 15.52
C LYS A 242 -12.29 -1.54 14.30
N VAL A 243 -11.55 -1.53 13.19
CA VAL A 243 -11.96 -0.86 11.94
C VAL A 243 -12.49 -1.87 10.92
N TYR A 244 -11.78 -2.98 10.74
CA TYR A 244 -12.13 -3.97 9.73
C TYR A 244 -11.38 -5.28 10.00
N THR A 245 -11.99 -6.43 9.67
CA THR A 245 -11.29 -7.73 9.62
C THR A 245 -11.45 -8.29 8.22
N ASN A 246 -10.32 -8.54 7.54
CA ASN A 246 -10.34 -9.09 6.19
C ASN A 246 -10.57 -10.61 6.20
N LYS A 247 -10.77 -11.21 5.01
CA LYS A 247 -11.02 -12.66 4.86
C LYS A 247 -9.86 -13.54 5.35
N ALA A 248 -8.64 -12.99 5.40
CA ALA A 248 -7.47 -13.69 5.93
C ALA A 248 -7.39 -13.62 7.47
N GLY A 249 -8.36 -12.99 8.13
CA GLY A 249 -8.39 -12.85 9.60
C GLY A 249 -7.50 -11.73 10.14
N VAL A 250 -6.93 -10.88 9.27
CA VAL A 250 -6.16 -9.71 9.69
C VAL A 250 -7.13 -8.62 10.12
N THR A 251 -6.99 -8.12 11.34
CA THR A 251 -7.85 -7.05 11.86
C THR A 251 -7.09 -5.73 11.89
N SER A 252 -7.68 -4.68 11.31
CA SER A 252 -7.17 -3.31 11.34
C SER A 252 -7.75 -2.54 12.52
N TRP A 253 -6.90 -1.76 13.19
CA TRP A 253 -7.25 -1.02 14.41
C TRP A 253 -6.91 0.46 14.28
N ARG A 254 -7.75 1.32 14.87
CA ARG A 254 -7.51 2.76 15.02
C ARG A 254 -7.15 3.08 16.46
N ARG A 255 -6.07 3.86 16.65
CA ARG A 255 -5.59 4.25 17.99
C ARG A 255 -6.55 5.24 18.68
N PRO A 256 -6.53 5.32 20.03
CA PRO A 256 -7.25 6.35 20.77
C PRO A 256 -6.92 7.77 20.28
N GLY A 257 -7.94 8.62 20.21
CA GLY A 257 -7.79 10.02 19.82
C GLY A 257 -7.57 10.28 18.32
N LYS A 258 -7.49 9.25 17.46
CA LYS A 258 -7.46 9.41 16.00
C LYS A 258 -8.88 9.31 15.44
N SER A 259 -9.27 10.23 14.56
CA SER A 259 -10.59 10.22 13.90
C SER A 259 -10.64 9.31 12.68
N GLU A 260 -9.58 9.28 11.88
CA GLU A 260 -9.53 8.65 10.55
C GLU A 260 -8.31 7.74 10.35
N GLY A 261 -8.37 6.87 9.34
CA GLY A 261 -7.34 5.91 8.99
C GLY A 261 -7.21 4.75 9.98
N ILE A 262 -6.15 3.96 9.79
CA ILE A 262 -5.77 2.87 10.68
C ILE A 262 -4.46 3.23 11.40
N SER A 263 -4.05 2.44 12.38
CA SER A 263 -2.86 2.70 13.20
C SER A 263 -2.13 1.43 13.64
N ALA A 264 -2.77 0.27 13.53
CA ALA A 264 -2.17 -1.02 13.79
C ALA A 264 -2.95 -2.14 13.09
N THR A 265 -2.35 -3.33 13.00
CA THR A 265 -3.02 -4.58 12.63
C THR A 265 -2.81 -5.66 13.67
N THR A 266 -3.73 -6.63 13.76
CA THR A 266 -3.52 -7.89 14.47
C THR A 266 -3.64 -9.08 13.54
N ASN A 267 -2.97 -10.18 13.90
CA ASN A 267 -3.01 -11.45 13.18
C ASN A 267 -2.54 -11.37 11.72
N HIS A 268 -1.61 -10.45 11.45
CA HIS A 268 -1.04 -10.30 10.12
C HIS A 268 -0.22 -11.54 9.73
N ALA A 269 -0.41 -12.06 8.53
CA ALA A 269 0.17 -13.33 8.07
C ALA A 269 -0.05 -14.53 9.03
N GLY A 270 -1.12 -14.50 9.85
CA GLY A 270 -1.45 -15.59 10.79
C GLY A 270 -0.54 -15.69 12.02
N ASN A 271 0.24 -14.65 12.34
CA ASN A 271 1.21 -14.70 13.43
C ASN A 271 0.63 -14.45 14.84
N ASP A 272 -0.66 -14.13 14.94
CA ASP A 272 -1.32 -13.70 16.18
C ASP A 272 -0.54 -12.66 17.01
N LYS A 273 0.05 -11.66 16.34
CA LYS A 273 0.69 -10.49 16.97
C LYS A 273 -0.06 -9.20 16.64
N PHE A 274 0.15 -8.18 17.46
CA PHE A 274 -0.28 -6.79 17.26
C PHE A 274 0.88 -5.95 16.75
N PHE A 275 0.78 -5.41 15.54
CA PHE A 275 1.82 -4.58 14.92
C PHE A 275 1.36 -3.13 14.81
N VAL A 276 2.14 -2.21 15.38
CA VAL A 276 1.78 -0.79 15.48
C VAL A 276 2.49 0.03 14.41
N PHE A 277 1.75 0.74 13.57
CA PHE A 277 2.33 1.66 12.56
C PHE A 277 2.57 3.07 13.10
N SER A 278 1.87 3.46 14.18
CA SER A 278 1.79 4.84 14.64
C SER A 278 2.74 5.13 15.80
N SER A 279 3.51 6.22 15.70
CA SER A 279 4.38 6.72 16.76
C SER A 279 3.66 7.47 17.89
N SER A 280 2.39 7.86 17.70
CA SER A 280 1.59 8.58 18.70
C SER A 280 0.78 7.62 19.58
N THR A 281 1.44 6.59 20.09
CA THR A 281 0.84 5.59 20.98
C THR A 281 1.80 5.31 22.14
N GLN A 282 1.32 4.58 23.16
CA GLN A 282 2.18 4.07 24.23
C GLN A 282 3.11 2.93 23.78
N PHE A 283 2.94 2.44 22.55
CA PHE A 283 3.75 1.38 21.96
C PHE A 283 4.79 1.98 21.01
N GLU A 284 5.89 1.27 20.84
CA GLU A 284 6.90 1.66 19.87
C GLU A 284 6.37 1.45 18.44
N PRO A 285 6.57 2.42 17.54
CA PRO A 285 6.19 2.25 16.14
C PRO A 285 7.02 1.17 15.48
N GLU A 286 6.40 0.51 14.49
CA GLU A 286 6.97 -0.56 13.68
C GLU A 286 7.41 -1.80 14.48
N ARG A 287 6.73 -2.06 15.60
CA ARG A 287 7.00 -3.20 16.49
C ARG A 287 5.78 -4.11 16.66
N SER A 288 6.06 -5.41 16.73
CA SER A 288 5.10 -6.47 17.03
C SER A 288 5.06 -6.76 18.53
N TYR A 289 3.86 -7.01 19.05
CA TYR A 289 3.61 -7.39 20.44
C TYR A 289 2.70 -8.62 20.53
N SER A 290 2.98 -9.53 21.46
CA SER A 290 2.00 -10.55 21.89
C SER A 290 0.99 -9.95 22.87
N LYS A 291 -0.14 -10.64 23.09
CA LYS A 291 -1.15 -10.23 24.07
C LYS A 291 -0.55 -10.12 25.47
N PHE A 292 0.29 -11.09 25.84
CA PHE A 292 1.02 -11.08 27.10
C PHE A 292 2.04 -9.93 27.20
N ALA A 293 2.73 -9.59 26.11
CA ALA A 293 3.63 -8.44 26.10
C ALA A 293 2.86 -7.12 26.32
N ILE A 294 1.69 -6.94 25.68
CA ILE A 294 0.85 -5.77 25.93
C ILE A 294 0.38 -5.73 27.38
N PHE A 295 -0.16 -6.85 27.90
CA PHE A 295 -0.59 -6.94 29.30
C PHE A 295 0.53 -6.57 30.26
N THR A 296 1.74 -7.06 30.00
CA THR A 296 2.92 -6.76 30.83
C THR A 296 3.33 -5.29 30.76
N LEU A 297 3.35 -4.70 29.57
CA LEU A 297 3.72 -3.30 29.39
C LEU A 297 2.73 -2.35 30.05
N VAL A 298 1.43 -2.62 29.89
CA VAL A 298 0.36 -1.73 30.37
C VAL A 298 0.12 -1.90 31.87
N GLU A 299 -0.10 -3.13 32.32
CA GLU A 299 -0.55 -3.39 33.69
C GLU A 299 0.61 -3.54 34.68
N HIS A 300 1.81 -3.86 34.18
CA HIS A 300 2.97 -4.21 35.00
C HIS A 300 4.25 -3.47 34.63
N GLN A 301 4.17 -2.41 33.80
CA GLN A 301 5.29 -1.53 33.43
C GLN A 301 6.51 -2.28 32.87
N GLY A 302 6.29 -3.41 32.19
CA GLY A 302 7.36 -4.23 31.62
C GLY A 302 7.91 -5.32 32.56
N ASP A 303 7.39 -5.47 33.78
CA ASP A 303 7.79 -6.56 34.68
C ASP A 303 7.10 -7.89 34.32
N PHE A 304 7.78 -8.67 33.48
CA PHE A 304 7.32 -10.00 33.03
C PHE A 304 7.18 -11.03 34.16
N THR A 305 7.89 -10.85 35.28
CA THR A 305 7.78 -11.76 36.42
C THR A 305 6.53 -11.46 37.24
N ALA A 306 6.27 -10.18 37.49
CA ALA A 306 5.04 -9.73 38.15
C ALA A 306 3.80 -10.07 37.33
N SER A 307 3.84 -9.84 36.01
CA SER A 307 2.71 -10.13 35.12
C SER A 307 2.40 -11.63 35.06
N ALA A 308 3.40 -12.51 34.92
CA ALA A 308 3.19 -13.96 34.93
C ALA A 308 2.61 -14.46 36.28
N ARG A 309 2.97 -13.84 37.40
CA ARG A 309 2.39 -14.14 38.72
C ARG A 309 0.93 -13.70 38.81
N ALA A 310 0.62 -12.50 38.32
CA ALA A 310 -0.74 -11.98 38.27
C ALA A 310 -1.64 -12.86 37.40
N LEU A 311 -1.19 -13.25 36.20
CA LEU A 311 -1.94 -14.15 35.32
C LEU A 311 -2.17 -15.53 35.95
N ARG A 312 -1.17 -16.09 36.65
CA ARG A 312 -1.36 -17.34 37.39
C ARG A 312 -2.46 -17.23 38.46
N SER A 313 -2.52 -16.11 39.18
CA SER A 313 -3.59 -15.87 40.16
C SER A 313 -4.99 -15.75 39.56
N GLN A 314 -5.06 -15.41 38.26
CA GLN A 314 -6.29 -15.36 37.48
C GLN A 314 -6.64 -16.70 36.81
N GLY A 315 -5.84 -17.75 37.04
CA GLY A 315 -6.09 -19.09 36.52
C GLY A 315 -5.45 -19.39 35.15
N TYR A 316 -4.51 -18.57 34.69
CA TYR A 316 -3.75 -18.86 33.47
C TYR A 316 -2.51 -19.73 33.75
N GLY A 317 -2.25 -20.66 32.84
CA GLY A 317 -1.18 -21.65 32.92
C GLY A 317 -1.57 -22.86 33.76
N GLU A 318 -0.67 -23.85 33.85
CA GLU A 318 -0.93 -25.03 34.67
C GLU A 318 -0.89 -24.72 36.18
N ALA A 319 -1.82 -25.35 36.91
CA ALA A 319 -1.81 -25.36 38.37
C ALA A 319 -0.56 -26.10 38.85
N ARG A 320 0.23 -25.44 39.69
CA ARG A 320 1.39 -26.05 40.36
C ARG A 320 1.01 -26.64 41.70
#